data_AF-A0A388SGC2-F1
#
_entry.id   AF-A0A388SGC2-F1
#
_cell.length_a   1.000
_cell.length_b   1.000
_cell.length_c   1.000
_cell.angle_alpha   90.00
_cell.angle_beta   90.00
_cell.angle_gamma   90.00
#
_symmetry.space_group_name_H-M   'P 1'
#
loop_
_entity.id
_entity.type
_entity.pdbx_description
1 polymer ?
#
loop_
_entity_poly.entity_id
_entity_poly.type
_entity_poly.pdbx_seq_one_letter_code
_entity_poly.pdbx_strand_id
1 'polypeptide(L)'
;MCGVTEALVASAIIQGGYSLLEGEHSARTSKAQKEYQAATQRNAAAQARYQAEETKLDAERTERALKRQSRAQQAGVRSLLAASGMDAGSGSALDVLQDQSTAAESDVLDVRRQSERRQRALEYQAAGADSSASLLQAMADDPWARTRQGWRTGMIIGNAGRGTRGLLDT
;
A
#
# COMPACT_ATOMS: atom_id res chain seq x y z
N MET A 1 -17.44 41.44 33.07
CA MET A 1 -16.94 40.21 32.43
C MET A 1 -15.55 40.51 31.92
N CYS A 2 -14.54 40.28 32.76
CA CYS A 2 -13.13 40.46 32.46
C CYS A 2 -12.50 39.08 32.38
N GLY A 3 -11.58 38.89 31.43
CA GLY A 3 -10.67 37.74 31.45
C GLY A 3 -10.88 36.75 30.31
N VAL A 4 -10.56 37.15 29.07
CA VAL A 4 -10.09 36.18 28.07
C VAL A 4 -9.09 36.75 27.05
N THR A 5 -8.89 38.07 27.00
CA THR A 5 -8.04 38.68 25.95
C THR A 5 -6.55 38.80 26.30
N GLU A 6 -6.14 38.60 27.56
CA GLU A 6 -4.73 38.70 27.98
C GLU A 6 -4.02 37.34 28.07
N ALA A 7 -4.74 36.22 28.06
CA ALA A 7 -4.15 34.88 28.19
C ALA A 7 -3.56 34.31 26.88
N LEU A 8 -3.70 35.01 25.75
CA LEU A 8 -3.26 34.51 24.43
C LEU A 8 -1.94 35.14 23.95
N VAL A 9 -1.38 36.11 24.67
CA VAL A 9 -0.13 36.77 24.28
C VAL A 9 1.09 36.17 24.99
N ALA A 10 0.90 35.43 26.09
CA ALA A 10 1.99 34.74 26.79
C ALA A 10 2.41 33.40 26.15
N SER A 11 1.63 32.84 25.21
CA SER A 11 1.96 31.58 24.52
C SER A 11 2.79 31.75 23.24
N ALA A 12 3.02 32.99 22.79
CA ALA A 12 3.75 33.25 21.53
C ALA A 12 5.28 33.40 21.69
N ILE A 13 5.80 33.54 22.91
CA ILE A 13 7.24 33.87 23.11
C ILE A 13 8.10 32.63 23.36
N ILE A 14 7.51 31.46 23.65
CA ILE A 14 8.29 30.20 23.74
C ILE A 14 8.66 29.65 22.34
N GLN A 15 8.04 30.13 21.26
CA GLN A 15 8.34 29.69 19.89
C GLN A 15 9.56 30.36 19.24
N GLY A 16 10.17 31.38 19.86
CA GLY A 16 11.18 32.23 19.19
C GLY A 16 12.64 32.10 19.68
N GLY A 17 12.91 31.44 20.80
CA GLY A 17 14.19 31.61 21.53
C GLY A 17 15.23 30.50 21.45
N TYR A 18 14.90 29.29 20.97
CA TYR A 18 15.81 28.13 21.00
C TYR A 18 16.42 27.76 19.64
N SER A 19 16.24 28.57 18.60
CA SER A 19 16.53 28.18 17.20
C SER A 19 17.99 28.28 16.74
N LEU A 20 18.96 28.53 17.63
CA LEU A 20 20.38 28.64 17.24
C LEU A 20 21.32 27.57 17.81
N LEU A 21 20.87 26.75 18.78
CA LEU A 21 21.64 25.61 19.30
C LEU A 21 21.01 24.23 18.98
N GLU A 22 19.82 24.22 18.38
CA GLU A 22 18.99 23.01 18.18
C GLU A 22 18.98 22.47 16.73
N GLY A 23 19.86 23.02 15.87
CA GLY A 23 19.98 22.63 14.46
C GLY A 23 20.47 21.18 14.26
N GLU A 24 21.21 20.62 15.23
CA GLU A 24 21.67 19.22 15.17
C GLU A 24 20.66 18.22 15.73
N HIS A 25 19.90 18.57 16.77
CA HIS A 25 18.91 17.68 17.38
C HIS A 25 17.64 17.54 16.52
N SER A 26 17.13 18.64 15.96
CA SER A 26 15.99 18.63 15.02
C SER A 26 16.29 17.84 13.73
N ALA A 27 17.55 17.83 13.28
CA ALA A 27 17.96 17.08 12.10
C ALA A 27 18.02 15.56 12.34
N ARG A 28 18.52 15.13 13.52
CA ARG A 28 18.55 13.71 13.89
C ARG A 28 17.14 13.15 14.10
N THR A 29 16.24 13.93 14.71
CA THR A 29 14.84 13.51 14.89
C THR A 29 14.09 13.44 13.56
N SER A 30 14.29 14.40 12.64
CA SER A 30 13.69 14.35 11.30
C SER A 30 14.19 13.16 10.46
N LYS A 31 15.48 12.82 10.53
CA LYS A 31 16.03 11.64 9.87
C LYS A 31 15.41 10.35 10.42
N ALA A 32 15.41 10.19 11.74
CA ALA A 32 14.83 9.02 12.40
C ALA A 32 13.34 8.85 12.09
N GLN A 33 12.59 9.97 11.98
CA GLN A 33 11.17 9.94 11.63
C GLN A 33 10.95 9.45 10.19
N LYS A 34 11.76 9.89 9.23
CA LYS A 34 11.69 9.43 7.82
C LYS A 34 12.13 7.97 7.67
N GLU A 35 13.17 7.55 8.38
CA GLU A 35 13.62 6.15 8.42
C GLU A 35 12.53 5.23 8.98
N TYR A 36 11.87 5.65 10.07
CA TYR A 36 10.74 4.92 10.63
C TYR A 36 9.58 4.82 9.63
N GLN A 37 9.21 5.91 8.97
CA GLN A 37 8.18 5.89 7.92
C GLN A 37 8.57 4.97 6.75
N ALA A 38 9.83 4.99 6.31
CA ALA A 38 10.32 4.07 5.29
C ALA A 38 10.22 2.60 5.74
N ALA A 39 10.55 2.30 7.00
CA ALA A 39 10.40 0.97 7.56
C ALA A 39 8.93 0.52 7.61
N THR A 40 8.00 1.40 7.98
CA THR A 40 6.56 1.07 7.96
C THR A 40 6.06 0.76 6.53
N GLN A 41 6.53 1.51 5.53
CA GLN A 41 6.17 1.28 4.13
C GLN A 41 6.77 -0.04 3.60
N ARG A 42 7.99 -0.40 4.00
CA ARG A 42 8.57 -1.72 3.69
C ARG A 42 7.77 -2.86 4.31
N ASN A 43 7.30 -2.70 5.54
CA ASN A 43 6.44 -3.69 6.19
C ASN A 43 5.09 -3.82 5.46
N ALA A 44 4.50 -2.71 5.02
CA ALA A 44 3.30 -2.73 4.20
C ALA A 44 3.53 -3.44 2.85
N ALA A 45 4.67 -3.21 2.19
CA ALA A 45 5.06 -3.91 0.98
C ALA A 45 5.22 -5.42 1.21
N ALA A 46 5.88 -5.82 2.30
CA ALA A 46 6.04 -7.22 2.67
C ALA A 46 4.68 -7.90 2.94
N GLN A 47 3.78 -7.25 3.68
CA GLN A 47 2.43 -7.75 3.92
C GLN A 47 1.63 -7.94 2.62
N ALA A 48 1.70 -6.97 1.70
CA ALA A 48 1.03 -7.08 0.41
C ALA A 48 1.58 -8.25 -0.44
N ARG A 49 2.89 -8.49 -0.40
CA ARG A 49 3.52 -9.66 -1.05
C ARG A 49 3.05 -10.98 -0.44
N TYR A 50 3.01 -11.08 0.89
CA TYR A 50 2.48 -12.26 1.56
C TYR A 50 1.01 -12.53 1.20
N GLN A 51 0.17 -11.49 1.17
CA GLN A 51 -1.22 -11.63 0.74
C GLN A 51 -1.35 -12.06 -0.73
N ALA A 52 -0.43 -11.62 -1.59
CA ALA A 52 -0.40 -12.04 -3.00
C ALA A 52 -0.08 -13.54 -3.12
N GLU A 53 0.89 -14.04 -2.35
CA GLU A 53 1.22 -15.46 -2.28
C GLU A 53 0.07 -16.30 -1.71
N GLU A 54 -0.55 -15.84 -0.63
CA GLU A 54 -1.70 -16.52 -0.03
C GLU A 54 -2.89 -16.58 -1.00
N THR A 55 -3.18 -15.48 -1.71
CA THR A 55 -4.22 -15.43 -2.74
C THR A 55 -3.97 -16.46 -3.84
N LYS A 56 -2.71 -16.67 -4.22
CA LYS A 56 -2.33 -17.69 -5.21
C LYS A 56 -2.59 -19.10 -4.67
N LEU A 57 -2.16 -19.39 -3.45
CA LEU A 57 -2.37 -20.70 -2.82
C LEU A 57 -3.86 -21.02 -2.65
N ASP A 58 -4.66 -20.05 -2.24
CA ASP A 58 -6.10 -20.22 -2.08
C ASP A 58 -6.83 -20.38 -3.43
N ALA A 59 -6.36 -19.70 -4.47
CA ALA A 59 -6.86 -19.92 -5.83
C ALA A 59 -6.57 -21.35 -6.31
N GLU A 60 -5.35 -21.87 -6.09
CA GLU A 60 -5.01 -23.26 -6.44
C GLU A 60 -5.84 -24.28 -5.66
N ARG A 61 -6.10 -24.02 -4.37
CA ARG A 61 -6.99 -24.88 -3.55
C ARG A 61 -8.42 -24.87 -4.07
N THR A 62 -8.94 -23.69 -4.39
CA THR A 62 -10.29 -23.51 -4.93
C THR A 62 -10.44 -24.19 -6.28
N GLU A 63 -9.46 -24.04 -7.18
CA GLU A 63 -9.44 -24.71 -8.48
C GLU A 63 -9.47 -26.23 -8.32
N ARG A 64 -8.65 -26.80 -7.42
CA ARG A 64 -8.67 -28.24 -7.14
C ARG A 64 -10.00 -28.70 -6.54
N ALA A 65 -10.62 -27.88 -5.70
CA ALA A 65 -11.94 -28.18 -5.14
C ALA A 65 -13.01 -28.20 -6.23
N LEU A 66 -13.07 -27.19 -7.10
CA LEU A 66 -14.01 -27.11 -8.22
C LEU A 66 -13.83 -28.27 -9.19
N LYS A 67 -12.59 -28.62 -9.57
CA LYS A 67 -12.32 -29.78 -10.42
C LYS A 67 -12.81 -31.09 -9.80
N ARG A 68 -12.64 -31.27 -8.48
CA ARG A 68 -13.14 -32.45 -7.77
C ARG A 68 -14.66 -32.47 -7.73
N GLN A 69 -15.28 -31.33 -7.44
CA GLN A 69 -16.74 -31.20 -7.39
C GLN A 69 -17.38 -31.48 -8.76
N SER A 70 -16.83 -30.91 -9.83
CA SER A 70 -17.29 -31.16 -11.20
C SER A 70 -17.22 -32.64 -11.57
N ARG A 71 -16.10 -33.31 -11.28
CA ARG A 71 -15.97 -34.76 -11.52
C ARG A 71 -16.99 -35.58 -10.71
N ALA A 72 -17.24 -35.20 -9.45
CA ALA A 72 -18.23 -35.86 -8.62
C ALA A 72 -19.66 -35.66 -9.16
N GLN A 73 -19.99 -34.47 -9.62
CA GLN A 73 -21.28 -34.16 -10.25
C GLN A 73 -21.47 -34.97 -11.55
N GLN A 74 -20.48 -34.98 -12.44
CA GLN A 74 -20.51 -35.78 -13.67
C GLN A 74 -20.67 -37.28 -13.37
N ALA A 75 -19.96 -37.80 -12.37
CA ALA A 75 -20.11 -39.19 -11.92
C ALA A 75 -21.53 -39.47 -11.39
N GLY A 76 -22.10 -38.54 -10.62
CA GLY A 76 -23.47 -38.64 -10.12
C GLY A 76 -24.51 -38.66 -11.24
N VAL A 77 -24.38 -37.75 -12.21
CA VAL A 77 -25.27 -37.68 -13.39
C VAL A 77 -25.16 -38.96 -14.23
N ARG A 78 -23.94 -39.44 -14.49
CA ARG A 78 -23.72 -40.72 -15.19
C ARG A 78 -24.35 -41.90 -14.45
N SER A 79 -24.25 -41.94 -13.11
CA SER A 79 -24.86 -42.98 -12.28
C SER A 79 -26.40 -42.94 -12.36
N LEU A 80 -27.00 -41.76 -12.30
CA LEU A 80 -28.45 -41.58 -12.45
C LEU A 80 -28.95 -41.96 -13.84
N LEU A 81 -28.24 -41.57 -14.89
CA LEU A 81 -28.54 -41.94 -16.27
C LEU A 81 -28.49 -43.47 -16.45
N ALA A 82 -27.42 -44.10 -15.96
CA ALA A 82 -27.27 -45.56 -15.99
C ALA A 82 -28.38 -46.26 -15.21
N ALA A 83 -28.78 -45.74 -14.04
CA ALA A 83 -29.89 -46.28 -13.25
C ALA A 83 -31.26 -46.16 -13.96
N SER A 84 -31.43 -45.13 -14.79
CA SER A 84 -32.64 -44.93 -15.61
C SER A 84 -32.65 -45.76 -16.91
N GLY A 85 -31.59 -46.53 -17.18
CA GLY A 85 -31.44 -47.29 -18.42
C GLY A 85 -31.08 -46.44 -19.64
N MET A 86 -30.77 -45.15 -19.45
CA MET A 86 -30.28 -44.27 -20.51
C MET A 86 -28.76 -44.42 -20.65
N ASP A 87 -28.29 -44.52 -21.89
CA ASP A 87 -26.86 -44.52 -22.18
C ASP A 87 -26.29 -43.11 -22.04
N ALA A 88 -25.46 -42.91 -21.01
CA ALA A 88 -24.78 -41.65 -20.74
C ALA A 88 -23.76 -41.25 -21.84
N GLY A 89 -23.46 -42.16 -22.77
CA GLY A 89 -22.59 -41.91 -23.92
C GLY A 89 -23.28 -41.43 -25.18
N SER A 90 -24.62 -41.28 -25.20
CA SER A 90 -25.35 -40.98 -26.43
C SER A 90 -26.45 -39.91 -26.26
N GLY A 91 -26.75 -39.23 -27.37
CA GLY A 91 -27.85 -38.27 -27.47
C GLY A 91 -27.77 -37.11 -26.47
N SER A 92 -28.92 -36.70 -25.95
CA SER A 92 -29.06 -35.54 -25.03
C SER A 92 -28.35 -35.72 -23.69
N ALA A 93 -28.11 -36.96 -23.27
CA ALA A 93 -27.39 -37.26 -22.03
C ALA A 93 -25.90 -36.90 -22.12
N LEU A 94 -25.29 -37.08 -23.31
CA LEU A 94 -23.92 -36.68 -23.59
C LEU A 94 -23.80 -35.16 -23.65
N ASP A 95 -24.75 -34.48 -24.30
CA ASP A 95 -24.77 -33.01 -24.38
C ASP A 95 -24.80 -32.37 -22.99
N VAL A 96 -25.66 -32.87 -22.08
CA VAL A 96 -25.72 -32.36 -20.69
C VAL A 96 -24.40 -32.55 -19.95
N LEU A 97 -23.71 -33.67 -20.15
CA LEU A 97 -22.39 -33.91 -19.54
C LEU A 97 -21.31 -33.01 -20.13
N GLN A 98 -21.36 -32.72 -21.43
CA GLN A 98 -20.45 -31.77 -22.09
C GLN A 98 -20.70 -30.34 -21.63
N ASP A 99 -21.95 -29.91 -21.52
CA ASP A 99 -22.31 -28.60 -21.01
C ASP A 99 -21.83 -28.41 -19.57
N GLN A 100 -22.00 -29.43 -18.71
CA GLN A 100 -21.47 -29.40 -17.34
C GLN A 100 -19.94 -29.34 -17.29
N SER A 101 -19.25 -30.05 -18.19
CA SER A 101 -17.79 -29.96 -18.29
C SER A 101 -17.34 -28.57 -18.68
N THR A 102 -17.99 -27.98 -19.69
CA THR A 102 -17.67 -26.65 -20.20
C THR A 102 -17.95 -25.56 -19.16
N ALA A 103 -19.06 -25.67 -18.43
CA ALA A 103 -19.38 -24.78 -17.32
C ALA A 103 -18.32 -24.84 -16.21
N ALA A 104 -17.92 -26.06 -15.81
CA ALA A 104 -16.89 -26.24 -14.79
C ALA A 104 -15.51 -25.72 -15.23
N GLU A 105 -15.16 -25.86 -16.50
CA GLU A 105 -13.94 -25.27 -17.06
C GLU A 105 -13.99 -23.74 -17.04
N SER A 106 -15.14 -23.15 -17.38
CA SER A 106 -15.36 -21.70 -17.29
C SER A 106 -15.18 -21.21 -15.86
N ASP A 107 -15.77 -21.89 -14.87
CA ASP A 107 -15.65 -21.52 -13.45
C ASP A 107 -14.19 -21.54 -12.97
N VAL A 108 -13.42 -22.56 -13.38
CA VAL A 108 -11.99 -22.66 -13.09
C VAL A 108 -11.22 -21.50 -13.71
N LEU A 109 -11.49 -21.18 -14.98
CA LEU A 109 -10.84 -20.06 -15.67
C LEU A 109 -11.20 -18.71 -15.04
N ASP A 110 -12.41 -18.57 -14.51
CA ASP A 110 -12.86 -17.35 -13.84
C ASP A 110 -12.19 -17.16 -12.48
N VAL A 111 -12.09 -18.23 -11.67
CA VAL A 111 -11.32 -18.20 -10.42
C VAL A 111 -9.87 -17.82 -10.69
N ARG A 112 -9.26 -18.41 -11.72
CA ARG A 112 -7.89 -18.10 -12.12
C ARG A 112 -7.73 -16.64 -12.59
N ARG A 113 -8.63 -16.15 -13.45
CA ARG A 113 -8.59 -14.75 -13.89
C ARG A 113 -8.81 -13.78 -12.73
N GLN A 114 -9.69 -14.11 -11.80
CA GLN A 114 -9.95 -13.29 -10.62
C GLN A 114 -8.74 -13.26 -9.68
N SER A 115 -8.11 -14.41 -9.42
CA SER A 115 -6.92 -14.48 -8.58
C SER A 115 -5.74 -13.75 -9.20
N GLU A 116 -5.50 -13.90 -10.51
CA GLU A 116 -4.45 -13.17 -11.24
C GLU A 116 -4.64 -11.65 -11.14
N ARG A 117 -5.89 -11.17 -11.26
CA ARG A 117 -6.20 -9.73 -11.09
C ARG A 117 -5.91 -9.25 -9.66
N ARG A 118 -6.32 -10.02 -8.65
CA ARG A 118 -6.07 -9.69 -7.24
C ARG A 118 -4.57 -9.70 -6.92
N GLN A 119 -3.85 -10.69 -7.42
CA GLN A 119 -2.40 -10.81 -7.26
C GLN A 119 -1.70 -9.59 -7.85
N ARG A 120 -2.01 -9.22 -9.10
CA ARG A 120 -1.41 -8.02 -9.73
C ARG A 120 -1.72 -6.75 -8.95
N ALA A 121 -2.94 -6.59 -8.45
CA ALA A 121 -3.31 -5.42 -7.64
C ALA A 121 -2.46 -5.33 -6.36
N LEU A 122 -2.23 -6.45 -5.67
CA LEU A 122 -1.37 -6.53 -4.48
C LEU A 122 0.10 -6.31 -4.82
N GLU A 123 0.59 -6.81 -5.96
CA GLU A 123 1.95 -6.56 -6.45
C GLU A 123 2.17 -5.07 -6.76
N TYR A 124 1.19 -4.40 -7.39
CA TYR A 124 1.24 -2.95 -7.60
C TYR A 124 1.24 -2.17 -6.28
N GLN A 125 0.44 -2.61 -5.30
CA GLN A 125 0.41 -2.00 -3.97
C GLN A 125 1.76 -2.15 -3.27
N ALA A 126 2.37 -3.35 -3.35
CA ALA A 126 3.70 -3.60 -2.81
C ALA A 126 4.77 -2.72 -3.49
N ALA A 127 4.76 -2.65 -4.82
CA ALA A 127 5.69 -1.83 -5.58
C ALA A 127 5.55 -0.33 -5.25
N GLY A 128 4.33 0.17 -5.07
CA GLY A 128 4.06 1.55 -4.67
C GLY A 128 4.57 1.85 -3.25
N ALA A 129 4.37 0.92 -2.31
CA ALA A 129 4.89 1.04 -0.95
C ALA A 129 6.43 0.99 -0.92
N ASP A 130 7.06 0.11 -1.68
CA ASP A 130 8.52 0.04 -1.84
C ASP A 130 9.09 1.32 -2.44
N SER A 131 8.47 1.85 -3.50
CA SER A 131 8.88 3.12 -4.11
C SER A 131 8.76 4.29 -3.14
N SER A 132 7.72 4.29 -2.30
CA SER A 132 7.53 5.31 -1.27
C SER A 132 8.60 5.18 -0.17
N ALA A 133 8.90 3.96 0.25
CA ALA A 133 9.97 3.69 1.20
C ALA A 133 11.34 4.12 0.67
N SER A 134 11.65 3.83 -0.60
CA SER A 134 12.92 4.24 -1.22
C SER A 134 13.04 5.76 -1.32
N LEU A 135 11.94 6.45 -1.61
CA LEU A 135 11.93 7.92 -1.70
C LEU A 135 12.10 8.56 -0.32
N LEU A 136 11.43 8.04 0.71
CA LEU A 136 11.60 8.48 2.10
C LEU A 136 13.04 8.24 2.60
N GLN A 137 13.62 7.09 2.26
CA GLN A 137 15.02 6.76 2.55
C GLN A 137 15.96 7.74 1.84
N ALA A 138 15.78 7.97 0.54
CA ALA A 138 16.58 8.95 -0.22
C ALA A 138 16.46 10.36 0.38
N MET A 139 15.27 10.79 0.82
CA MET A 139 15.07 12.05 1.53
C MET A 139 15.67 12.12 2.94
N ALA A 140 15.92 10.98 3.57
CA ALA A 140 16.62 10.88 4.84
C ALA A 140 18.15 10.93 4.64
N ASP A 141 18.62 10.38 3.52
CA ASP A 141 20.04 10.28 3.19
C ASP A 141 20.56 11.50 2.41
N ASP A 142 19.71 12.30 1.75
CA ASP A 142 20.11 13.45 0.94
C ASP A 142 20.61 14.63 1.81
N PRO A 143 21.93 14.93 1.81
CA PRO A 143 22.49 16.03 2.58
C PRO A 143 22.14 17.40 1.98
N TRP A 144 21.77 17.49 0.69
CA TRP A 144 21.55 18.77 -0.01
C TRP A 144 20.20 19.44 0.28
N ALA A 145 19.23 18.71 0.85
CA ALA A 145 18.03 19.31 1.41
C ALA A 145 18.38 20.25 2.60
N ARG A 146 19.43 19.91 3.36
CA ARG A 146 19.93 20.68 4.52
C ARG A 146 20.53 22.01 4.09
N THR A 147 21.32 22.00 3.02
CA THR A 147 21.97 23.20 2.48
C THR A 147 20.97 24.12 1.80
N ARG A 148 19.99 23.63 1.03
CA ARG A 148 18.99 24.53 0.43
C ARG A 148 18.11 25.25 1.44
N GLN A 149 17.75 24.61 2.56
CA GLN A 149 17.05 25.29 3.64
C GLN A 149 17.96 26.27 4.37
N GLY A 150 19.18 25.87 4.76
CA GLY A 150 20.14 26.76 5.43
C GLY A 150 20.52 28.00 4.60
N TRP A 151 20.64 27.86 3.29
CA TRP A 151 20.92 28.99 2.39
C TRP A 151 19.72 29.93 2.21
N ARG A 152 18.48 29.42 2.19
CA ARG A 152 17.28 30.28 2.20
C ARG A 152 17.15 31.04 3.51
N THR A 153 17.38 30.40 4.66
CA THR A 153 17.32 31.07 5.97
C THR A 153 18.48 32.05 6.15
N GLY A 154 19.68 31.70 5.70
CA GLY A 154 20.86 32.58 5.73
C GLY A 154 20.71 33.83 4.86
N MET A 155 20.01 33.73 3.73
CA MET A 155 19.72 34.88 2.86
C MET A 155 18.65 35.82 3.47
N ILE A 156 17.70 35.27 4.25
CA ILE A 156 16.70 36.06 4.99
C ILE A 156 17.35 36.77 6.19
N ILE A 157 18.21 36.09 6.94
CA ILE A 157 18.93 36.69 8.09
C ILE A 157 19.95 37.74 7.63
N GLY A 158 20.66 37.49 6.51
CA GLY A 158 21.60 38.44 5.92
C GLY A 158 20.95 39.74 5.45
N ASN A 159 19.68 39.69 5.02
CA ASN A 159 18.91 40.89 4.69
C ASN A 159 18.27 41.56 5.91
N ALA A 160 17.84 40.80 6.92
CA ALA A 160 17.30 41.36 8.17
C ALA A 160 18.38 42.11 8.99
N GLY A 161 19.62 41.62 9.00
CA GLY A 161 20.73 42.27 9.71
C GLY A 161 21.27 43.54 9.03
N ARG A 162 20.95 43.76 7.75
CA ARG A 162 21.35 44.98 7.01
C ARG A 162 20.27 46.06 7.02
N GLY A 163 19.02 45.72 7.32
CA GLY A 163 17.90 46.66 7.42
C GLY A 163 17.75 47.39 8.77
N THR A 164 18.36 46.90 9.85
CA THR A 164 18.23 47.49 11.20
C THR A 164 19.33 48.48 11.59
N ARG A 165 20.37 48.65 10.75
CA ARG A 165 21.46 49.60 11.02
C ARG A 165 21.21 51.03 10.51
N GLY A 166 20.08 51.29 9.85
CA GLY A 166 19.69 52.61 9.33
C GLY A 166 18.57 53.30 10.10
N LEU A 167 18.11 52.75 11.23
CA LEU A 167 16.95 53.23 12.00
C LEU A 167 17.29 53.70 13.42
N LEU A 168 18.57 53.90 13.73
CA LEU A 168 19.04 54.37 15.05
C LEU A 168 19.81 55.70 15.01
N ASP A 169 19.80 56.42 13.89
CA ASP A 169 20.34 57.79 13.77
C ASP A 169 19.25 58.78 13.31
N THR A 170 18.33 59.10 14.22
CA THR A 170 17.54 60.36 14.29
C THR A 170 17.15 60.59 15.73
#